data_AF-F0ZC44-F1
#
_entry.id   AF-F0ZC44-F1
#
_cell.length_a   1.000
_cell.length_b   1.000
_cell.length_c   1.000
_cell.angle_alpha   90.00
_cell.angle_beta   90.00
_cell.angle_gamma   90.00
#
_symmetry.space_group_name_H-M   'P 1'
#
loop_
_entity.id
_entity.type
_entity.pdbx_description
1 polymer ?
#
loop_
_entity_poly.entity_id
_entity_poly.type
_entity_poly.pdbx_seq_one_letter_code
_entity_poly.pdbx_strand_id
1 'polypeptide(L)'
;MENQDYFLLIWRNCYIRGIIKEHLDLYKANYKVFIRSREELLSFQNRDYITTLVYDIIEEVLINDIPPSVKTLIFGNRFNKVIEPNTIPGSVKHLVFGTHKIRIVDKYGNFHSKYNQDLNIGSLPVGLQSLDLGNSFNRQLKRGHIPMGLVELKLSNQYNFPLEPHIIPPTVKKLTLGRYFNHPIKKGDLPDLLELSLGENFDHPLRPNLLPTSLKVLTLSYRFNQQIKELDFPPNLHTLRFGYLFNQPLKEKDIPRSVTSLELGGAFNHPIKKNIIPSSVTVLKLSKNFNQPLLPLSIPSSVTLLDLGNDFDQPLKEGLIPSGVKFIRLSERFNQIIKKGYIPNTCETLAFGFSFSKTINRGVLPTSIKTLTLGGSFSQDLEKGVIPQGITELRFGLKYNKPIKKDSLPSSLKYLIFGVSFGQPLTQGSIPHNVEYIYFGNSFNQPIKKNDLPPNLKKVIFSNCFTQPLFQDHLPQSLETLVLPTRYKLPLDLPSHIKVIKGDTF
;
A
#
# COMPACT_ATOMS: atom_id res chain seq x y z
N MET A 1 24.19 24.14 -26.15
CA MET A 1 25.35 23.90 -25.26
C MET A 1 25.47 24.94 -24.14
N GLU A 2 24.71 26.06 -24.15
CA GLU A 2 24.90 27.17 -23.18
C GLU A 2 24.38 26.93 -21.74
N ASN A 3 23.38 26.05 -21.51
CA ASN A 3 22.81 25.87 -20.16
C ASN A 3 23.70 25.09 -19.17
N GLN A 4 24.66 24.29 -19.66
CA GLN A 4 25.59 23.57 -18.77
C GLN A 4 26.65 24.49 -18.16
N ASP A 5 26.97 25.60 -18.83
CA ASP A 5 27.99 26.55 -18.37
C ASP A 5 27.53 27.37 -17.16
N TYR A 6 26.28 27.86 -17.17
CA TYR A 6 25.75 28.65 -16.06
C TYR A 6 25.61 27.88 -14.75
N PHE A 7 25.18 26.62 -14.81
CA PHE A 7 25.11 25.78 -13.61
C PHE A 7 26.50 25.58 -12.98
N LEU A 8 27.51 25.30 -13.81
CA LEU A 8 28.88 25.11 -13.33
C LEU A 8 29.50 26.41 -12.81
N LEU A 9 29.23 27.55 -13.44
CA LEU A 9 29.68 28.87 -12.98
C LEU A 9 29.06 29.22 -11.61
N ILE A 10 27.75 29.01 -11.45
CA ILE A 10 27.03 29.23 -10.19
C ILE A 10 27.53 28.29 -9.09
N TRP A 11 27.72 27.01 -9.41
CA TRP A 11 28.11 26.00 -8.42
C TRP A 11 29.59 26.04 -8.04
N ARG A 12 30.46 26.57 -8.92
CA ARG A 12 31.89 26.80 -8.64
C ARG A 12 32.12 28.08 -7.85
N ASN A 13 31.19 29.05 -7.90
CA ASN A 13 31.25 30.23 -7.06
C ASN A 13 30.94 29.86 -5.59
N CYS A 14 31.97 29.92 -4.74
CA CYS A 14 31.87 29.48 -3.34
C CYS A 14 30.85 30.29 -2.52
N TYR A 15 30.68 31.58 -2.84
CA TYR A 15 29.73 32.47 -2.19
C TYR A 15 28.29 32.14 -2.59
N ILE A 16 27.99 32.07 -3.90
CA ILE A 16 26.65 31.73 -4.39
C ILE A 16 26.25 30.33 -3.95
N ARG A 17 27.17 29.36 -4.00
CA ARG A 17 26.94 28.01 -3.48
C ARG A 17 26.65 28.03 -1.97
N GLY A 18 27.34 28.88 -1.21
CA GLY A 18 27.09 29.10 0.22
C GLY A 18 25.66 29.57 0.47
N ILE A 19 25.22 30.59 -0.25
CA ILE A 19 23.84 31.12 -0.20
C ILE A 19 22.83 30.03 -0.57
N ILE A 20 23.02 29.33 -1.69
CA ILE A 20 22.10 28.26 -2.10
C ILE A 20 21.97 27.20 -1.00
N LYS A 21 23.10 26.81 -0.39
CA LYS A 21 23.09 25.84 0.70
C LYS A 21 22.31 26.35 1.91
N GLU A 22 22.52 27.61 2.30
CA GLU A 22 21.77 28.25 3.40
C GLU A 22 20.27 28.25 3.14
N HIS A 23 19.82 28.70 1.97
CA HIS A 23 18.40 28.70 1.60
C HIS A 23 17.81 27.28 1.52
N LEU A 24 18.59 26.29 1.08
CA LEU A 24 18.17 24.89 1.08
C LEU A 24 18.01 24.34 2.50
N ASP A 25 18.90 24.72 3.41
CA ASP A 25 18.84 24.29 4.81
C ASP A 25 17.66 24.96 5.53
N LEU A 26 17.41 26.25 5.27
CA LEU A 26 16.20 26.95 5.71
C LEU A 26 14.92 26.31 5.16
N TYR A 27 14.90 25.96 3.87
CA TYR A 27 13.79 25.23 3.28
C TYR A 27 13.57 23.88 3.95
N LYS A 28 14.61 23.04 4.08
CA LYS A 28 14.49 21.72 4.73
C LYS A 28 13.97 21.81 6.16
N ALA A 29 14.36 22.84 6.90
CA ALA A 29 13.90 23.06 8.26
C ALA A 29 12.43 23.53 8.33
N ASN A 30 11.95 24.29 7.34
CA ASN A 30 10.69 25.05 7.44
C ASN A 30 9.65 24.73 6.35
N TYR A 31 9.92 23.82 5.41
CA TYR A 31 9.01 23.58 4.28
C TYR A 31 7.64 23.06 4.70
N LYS A 32 7.57 22.36 5.84
CA LYS A 32 6.34 21.81 6.41
C LYS A 32 6.18 22.27 7.85
N VAL A 33 5.15 23.06 8.10
CA VAL A 33 4.90 23.64 9.42
C VAL A 33 3.50 23.26 9.91
N PHE A 34 3.41 23.00 11.21
CA PHE A 34 2.16 22.76 11.92
C PHE A 34 1.91 23.92 12.86
N ILE A 35 0.81 24.64 12.67
CA ILE A 35 0.46 25.82 13.46
C ILE A 35 -0.77 25.52 14.32
N ARG A 36 -0.75 26.02 15.56
CA ARG A 36 -1.83 25.88 16.55
C ARG A 36 -2.55 27.18 16.90
N SER A 37 -1.98 28.34 16.60
CA SER A 37 -2.61 29.66 16.77
C SER A 37 -2.27 30.60 15.63
N ARG A 38 -3.14 31.57 15.32
CA ARG A 38 -2.89 32.52 14.23
C ARG A 38 -1.62 33.34 14.48
N GLU A 39 -1.38 33.75 15.73
CA GLU A 39 -0.18 34.48 16.14
C GLU A 39 1.12 33.69 15.87
N GLU A 40 1.12 32.38 16.10
CA GLU A 40 2.27 31.51 15.80
C GLU A 40 2.60 31.52 14.31
N LEU A 41 1.59 31.51 13.42
CA LEU A 41 1.83 31.62 11.98
C LEU A 41 2.38 32.99 11.58
N LEU A 42 1.85 34.07 12.14
CA LEU A 42 2.27 35.43 11.77
C LEU A 42 3.68 35.77 12.30
N SER A 43 4.03 35.25 13.47
CA SER A 43 5.35 35.41 14.08
C SER A 43 6.37 34.36 13.63
N PHE A 44 5.97 33.38 12.80
CA PHE A 44 6.84 32.29 12.37
C PHE A 44 8.04 32.83 11.58
N GLN A 45 9.24 32.62 12.12
CA GLN A 45 10.47 33.00 11.43
C GLN A 45 10.61 32.18 10.14
N ASN A 46 11.03 32.81 9.03
CA ASN A 46 11.20 32.14 7.73
C ASN A 46 9.90 31.60 7.13
N ARG A 47 8.76 32.25 7.43
CA ARG A 47 7.42 31.92 6.91
C ARG A 47 7.34 31.78 5.39
N ASP A 48 8.19 32.49 4.63
CA ASP A 48 8.23 32.40 3.17
C ASP A 48 8.75 31.06 2.63
N TYR A 49 9.41 30.24 3.46
CA TYR A 49 9.85 28.90 3.07
C TYR A 49 8.76 27.83 3.21
N ILE A 50 7.63 28.16 3.84
CA ILE A 50 6.54 27.21 4.09
C ILE A 50 5.88 26.85 2.75
N THR A 51 5.99 25.60 2.34
CA THR A 51 5.31 25.07 1.14
C THR A 51 4.15 24.15 1.49
N THR A 52 4.17 23.55 2.68
CA THR A 52 3.09 22.76 3.26
C THR A 52 2.70 23.33 4.61
N LEU A 53 1.51 23.89 4.71
CA LEU A 53 0.98 24.45 5.95
C LEU A 53 -0.13 23.57 6.51
N VAL A 54 0.00 23.15 7.76
CA VAL A 54 -1.10 22.55 8.53
C VAL A 54 -1.68 23.62 9.45
N TYR A 55 -2.83 24.15 9.06
CA TYR A 55 -3.60 25.16 9.77
C TYR A 55 -4.65 24.47 10.64
N ASP A 56 -4.26 24.00 11.83
CA ASP A 56 -5.18 23.35 12.77
C ASP A 56 -5.63 24.34 13.84
N ILE A 57 -6.35 25.39 13.47
CA ILE A 57 -6.72 26.50 14.35
C ILE A 57 -8.25 26.68 14.35
N ILE A 58 -8.81 27.20 15.44
CA ILE A 58 -10.27 27.48 15.56
C ILE A 58 -10.63 28.84 14.95
N GLU A 59 -9.65 29.72 14.85
CA GLU A 59 -9.74 31.07 14.31
C GLU A 59 -10.00 31.06 12.80
N GLU A 60 -10.54 32.16 12.29
CA GLU A 60 -10.72 32.38 10.86
C GLU A 60 -9.40 32.70 10.16
N VAL A 61 -9.33 32.40 8.86
CA VAL A 61 -8.19 32.79 8.02
C VAL A 61 -8.51 34.15 7.41
N LEU A 62 -7.64 35.12 7.65
CA LEU A 62 -7.74 36.45 7.04
C LEU A 62 -6.90 36.54 5.77
N ILE A 63 -7.17 37.56 4.96
CA ILE A 63 -6.37 37.87 3.78
C ILE A 63 -4.91 38.06 4.20
N ASN A 64 -3.99 37.45 3.45
CA ASN A 64 -2.53 37.42 3.68
C ASN A 64 -2.04 36.56 4.87
N ASP A 65 -2.94 35.92 5.64
CA ASP A 65 -2.55 35.01 6.73
C ASP A 65 -1.82 33.77 6.24
N ILE A 66 -2.07 33.33 5.00
CA ILE A 66 -1.37 32.20 4.39
C ILE A 66 -0.29 32.74 3.44
N PRO A 67 0.98 32.29 3.57
CA PRO A 67 2.07 32.77 2.74
C PRO A 67 1.86 32.41 1.25
N PRO A 68 2.24 33.29 0.30
CA PRO A 68 2.18 32.97 -1.13
C PRO A 68 3.07 31.79 -1.57
N SER A 69 4.04 31.38 -0.75
CA SER A 69 4.87 30.19 -1.02
C SER A 69 4.14 28.87 -0.78
N VAL A 70 3.04 28.86 -0.03
CA VAL A 70 2.28 27.64 0.31
C VAL A 70 1.68 27.02 -0.96
N LYS A 71 1.96 25.74 -1.17
CA LYS A 71 1.41 24.92 -2.27
C LYS A 71 0.41 23.89 -1.76
N THR A 72 0.61 23.38 -0.56
CA THR A 72 -0.30 22.44 0.10
C THR A 72 -0.81 23.07 1.39
N LEU A 73 -2.12 23.23 1.49
CA LEU A 73 -2.80 23.72 2.68
C LEU A 73 -3.65 22.59 3.27
N ILE A 74 -3.45 22.32 4.55
CA ILE A 74 -4.23 21.33 5.30
C ILE A 74 -4.93 22.07 6.43
N PHE A 75 -6.23 22.25 6.31
CA PHE A 75 -7.04 22.66 7.45
C PHE A 75 -7.18 21.50 8.41
N GLY A 76 -6.72 21.67 9.65
CA GLY A 76 -6.77 20.62 10.66
C GLY A 76 -8.18 20.32 11.14
N ASN A 77 -8.28 19.43 12.14
CA ASN A 77 -9.58 18.98 12.64
C ASN A 77 -10.32 20.05 13.45
N ARG A 78 -9.60 21.07 13.95
CA ARG A 78 -10.16 22.17 14.73
C ARG A 78 -10.78 23.28 13.87
N PHE A 79 -10.43 23.36 12.59
CA PHE A 79 -10.91 24.41 11.69
C PHE A 79 -12.35 24.16 11.25
N ASN A 80 -13.23 25.12 11.49
CA ASN A 80 -14.63 25.08 11.06
C ASN A 80 -15.21 26.49 10.86
N LYS A 81 -14.43 27.37 10.21
CA LYS A 81 -14.83 28.75 9.90
C LYS A 81 -15.14 28.89 8.42
N VAL A 82 -15.95 29.89 8.07
CA VAL A 82 -16.22 30.23 6.67
C VAL A 82 -14.90 30.66 6.04
N ILE A 83 -14.68 30.26 4.79
CA ILE A 83 -13.50 30.67 4.03
C ILE A 83 -13.94 31.79 3.11
N GLU A 84 -13.56 33.01 3.45
CA GLU A 84 -13.90 34.17 2.63
C GLU A 84 -13.11 34.16 1.31
N PRO A 85 -13.66 34.72 0.22
CA PRO A 85 -12.95 34.83 -1.04
C PRO A 85 -11.58 35.50 -0.89
N ASN A 86 -10.59 35.04 -1.67
CA ASN A 86 -9.21 35.54 -1.68
C ASN A 86 -8.38 35.32 -0.40
N THR A 87 -8.91 34.64 0.63
CA THR A 87 -8.14 34.31 1.85
C THR A 87 -7.09 33.21 1.60
N ILE A 88 -7.39 32.27 0.70
CA ILE A 88 -6.43 31.24 0.27
C ILE A 88 -5.68 31.75 -0.97
N PRO A 89 -4.34 31.84 -0.94
CA PRO A 89 -3.58 32.35 -2.06
C PRO A 89 -3.62 31.40 -3.26
N GLY A 90 -3.60 31.97 -4.48
CA GLY A 90 -3.65 31.21 -5.75
C GLY A 90 -2.47 30.26 -6.00
N SER A 91 -1.42 30.37 -5.18
CA SER A 91 -0.29 29.45 -5.15
C SER A 91 -0.65 28.06 -4.62
N VAL A 92 -1.72 27.94 -3.82
CA VAL A 92 -2.19 26.66 -3.27
C VAL A 92 -2.74 25.79 -4.38
N LYS A 93 -2.16 24.59 -4.52
CA LYS A 93 -2.54 23.57 -5.52
C LYS A 93 -3.26 22.39 -4.88
N HIS A 94 -3.01 22.12 -3.61
CA HIS A 94 -3.62 21.02 -2.88
C HIS A 94 -4.25 21.55 -1.59
N LEU A 95 -5.55 21.32 -1.45
CA LEU A 95 -6.32 21.70 -0.26
C LEU A 95 -6.95 20.47 0.37
N VAL A 96 -6.70 20.28 1.67
CA VAL A 96 -7.24 19.15 2.43
C VAL A 96 -7.91 19.67 3.69
N PHE A 97 -9.12 19.19 3.94
CA PHE A 97 -9.80 19.38 5.22
C PHE A 97 -9.64 18.14 6.09
N GLY A 98 -9.20 18.33 7.32
CA GLY A 98 -8.91 17.27 8.26
C GLY A 98 -7.52 16.66 8.15
N THR A 99 -7.09 16.00 9.22
CA THR A 99 -5.84 15.25 9.24
C THR A 99 -6.09 13.76 9.04
N HIS A 100 -5.63 13.22 7.91
CA HIS A 100 -5.67 11.78 7.63
C HIS A 100 -4.61 10.98 8.42
N LYS A 101 -3.70 11.66 9.12
CA LYS A 101 -2.48 11.06 9.72
C LYS A 101 -2.28 11.30 11.22
N ILE A 102 -3.13 12.06 11.90
CA ILE A 102 -2.99 12.33 13.34
C ILE A 102 -4.22 11.77 14.08
N ARG A 103 -4.02 10.67 14.80
CA ARG A 103 -5.00 10.07 15.71
C ARG A 103 -5.12 10.93 16.97
N ILE A 104 -5.85 12.04 16.92
CA ILE A 104 -6.38 12.65 18.15
C ILE A 104 -7.80 12.10 18.31
N VAL A 105 -7.91 11.12 19.21
CA VAL A 105 -9.15 10.47 19.59
C VAL A 105 -9.81 11.36 20.65
N ASP A 106 -11.03 11.83 20.42
CA ASP A 106 -11.83 12.35 21.53
C ASP A 106 -12.33 11.18 22.40
N LYS A 107 -12.77 11.46 23.63
CA LYS A 107 -13.19 10.43 24.61
C LYS A 107 -14.34 9.51 24.15
N TYR A 108 -14.89 9.72 22.96
CA TYR A 108 -15.97 8.93 22.36
C TYR A 108 -15.54 8.18 21.08
N GLY A 109 -14.26 8.22 20.70
CA GLY A 109 -13.74 7.44 19.58
C GLY A 109 -14.02 8.02 18.20
N ASN A 110 -14.47 9.28 18.09
CA ASN A 110 -14.98 9.83 16.83
C ASN A 110 -13.93 10.66 16.07
N PHE A 111 -13.59 10.20 14.85
CA PHE A 111 -12.59 10.81 13.96
C PHE A 111 -13.23 11.80 12.99
N HIS A 112 -13.53 13.02 13.40
CA HIS A 112 -14.20 13.97 12.51
C HIS A 112 -13.44 15.29 12.39
N SER A 113 -12.82 15.51 11.23
CA SER A 113 -12.54 16.86 10.72
C SER A 113 -13.82 17.67 10.81
N LYS A 114 -13.84 18.80 11.53
CA LYS A 114 -15.10 19.49 11.84
C LYS A 114 -15.62 20.40 10.72
N TYR A 115 -14.83 20.66 9.68
CA TYR A 115 -15.21 21.61 8.64
C TYR A 115 -16.54 21.22 7.98
N ASN A 116 -17.55 22.06 8.17
CA ASN A 116 -18.90 21.91 7.63
C ASN A 116 -19.58 23.28 7.44
N GLN A 117 -18.81 24.24 6.94
CA GLN A 117 -19.32 25.55 6.53
C GLN A 117 -19.60 25.57 5.04
N ASP A 118 -20.40 26.53 4.59
CA ASP A 118 -20.68 26.70 3.16
C ASP A 118 -19.41 27.09 2.40
N LEU A 119 -19.23 26.49 1.21
CA LEU A 119 -18.20 26.86 0.27
C LEU A 119 -18.79 27.87 -0.71
N ASN A 120 -18.57 29.14 -0.45
CA ASN A 120 -19.01 30.23 -1.32
C ASN A 120 -18.19 30.25 -2.63
N ILE A 121 -18.77 30.83 -3.67
CA ILE A 121 -18.05 31.05 -4.93
C ILE A 121 -16.85 31.96 -4.65
N GLY A 122 -15.66 31.52 -5.08
CA GLY A 122 -14.40 32.25 -4.85
C GLY A 122 -13.67 31.91 -3.54
N SER A 123 -14.27 31.11 -2.65
CA SER A 123 -13.58 30.61 -1.43
C SER A 123 -12.39 29.69 -1.75
N LEU A 124 -12.44 29.00 -2.89
CA LEU A 124 -11.37 28.13 -3.36
C LEU A 124 -10.56 28.83 -4.46
N PRO A 125 -9.22 28.75 -4.42
CA PRO A 125 -8.39 29.42 -5.40
C PRO A 125 -8.56 28.81 -6.80
N VAL A 126 -8.60 29.65 -7.83
CA VAL A 126 -8.81 29.23 -9.23
C VAL A 126 -7.76 28.24 -9.73
N GLY A 127 -6.54 28.30 -9.18
CA GLY A 127 -5.42 27.45 -9.54
C GLY A 127 -5.36 26.11 -8.79
N LEU A 128 -6.39 25.75 -8.00
CA LEU A 128 -6.44 24.53 -7.20
C LEU A 128 -6.52 23.29 -8.10
N GLN A 129 -5.70 22.27 -7.81
CA GLN A 129 -5.60 21.03 -8.59
C GLN A 129 -6.21 19.83 -7.86
N SER A 130 -6.09 19.76 -6.54
CA SER A 130 -6.67 18.68 -5.72
C SER A 130 -7.39 19.24 -4.50
N LEU A 131 -8.60 18.71 -4.24
CA LEU A 131 -9.46 19.10 -3.13
C LEU A 131 -9.95 17.84 -2.41
N ASP A 132 -9.66 17.76 -1.11
CA ASP A 132 -10.22 16.74 -0.21
C ASP A 132 -11.05 17.43 0.88
N LEU A 133 -12.37 17.25 0.82
CA LEU A 133 -13.33 17.85 1.75
C LEU A 133 -13.39 17.15 3.11
N GLY A 134 -12.53 16.16 3.34
CA GLY A 134 -12.31 15.58 4.66
C GLY A 134 -13.42 14.65 5.12
N ASN A 135 -13.83 14.76 6.38
CA ASN A 135 -14.80 13.84 6.96
C ASN A 135 -16.21 14.43 7.12
N SER A 136 -16.37 15.71 7.47
CA SER A 136 -17.68 16.22 7.94
C SER A 136 -18.39 17.22 7.03
N PHE A 137 -17.77 17.66 5.93
CA PHE A 137 -18.42 18.61 5.04
C PHE A 137 -19.68 17.99 4.42
N ASN A 138 -20.85 18.51 4.78
CA ASN A 138 -22.14 18.05 4.31
C ASN A 138 -23.03 19.27 4.05
N ARG A 139 -22.58 20.11 3.11
CA ARG A 139 -23.35 21.22 2.53
C ARG A 139 -23.57 20.94 1.05
N GLN A 140 -24.70 21.38 0.52
CA GLN A 140 -25.03 21.19 -0.89
C GLN A 140 -24.04 21.98 -1.76
N LEU A 141 -23.33 21.26 -2.63
CA LEU A 141 -22.49 21.89 -3.64
C LEU A 141 -23.36 22.36 -4.81
N LYS A 142 -23.03 23.53 -5.36
CA LYS A 142 -23.69 24.08 -6.54
C LYS A 142 -22.66 24.37 -7.62
N ARG A 143 -23.12 24.57 -8.85
CA ARG A 143 -22.28 24.98 -9.98
C ARG A 143 -21.44 26.21 -9.59
N GLY A 144 -20.13 26.13 -9.81
CA GLY A 144 -19.19 27.22 -9.52
C GLY A 144 -18.56 27.19 -8.12
N HIS A 145 -19.05 26.37 -7.18
CA HIS A 145 -18.39 26.21 -5.87
C HIS A 145 -17.02 25.54 -6.01
N ILE A 146 -16.86 24.64 -6.98
CA ILE A 146 -15.61 23.95 -7.27
C ILE A 146 -14.94 24.64 -8.48
N PRO A 147 -13.65 25.03 -8.37
CA PRO A 147 -12.97 25.76 -9.44
C PRO A 147 -12.71 24.89 -10.68
N MET A 148 -12.74 25.52 -11.86
CA MET A 148 -12.54 24.87 -13.17
C MET A 148 -11.12 24.35 -13.41
N GLY A 149 -10.16 24.62 -12.53
CA GLY A 149 -8.80 24.07 -12.59
C GLY A 149 -8.64 22.70 -11.90
N LEU A 150 -9.67 22.23 -11.19
CA LEU A 150 -9.58 21.05 -10.34
C LEU A 150 -9.46 19.76 -11.16
N VAL A 151 -8.51 18.90 -10.77
CA VAL A 151 -8.23 17.61 -11.42
C VAL A 151 -8.66 16.43 -10.54
N GLU A 152 -8.48 16.55 -9.23
CA GLU A 152 -8.86 15.52 -8.25
C GLU A 152 -9.83 16.10 -7.21
N LEU A 153 -10.95 15.41 -7.03
CA LEU A 153 -11.96 15.76 -6.03
C LEU A 153 -12.25 14.54 -5.15
N LYS A 154 -12.12 14.74 -3.84
CA LYS A 154 -12.62 13.82 -2.83
C LYS A 154 -13.68 14.49 -1.99
N LEU A 155 -14.91 14.01 -2.13
CA LEU A 155 -16.03 14.46 -1.32
C LEU A 155 -15.88 13.90 0.10
N SER A 156 -16.43 14.65 1.04
CA SER A 156 -16.28 14.29 2.44
C SER A 156 -17.06 13.03 2.78
N ASN A 157 -16.62 12.30 3.80
CA ASN A 157 -17.34 11.12 4.26
C ASN A 157 -18.83 11.38 4.56
N GLN A 158 -19.17 12.52 5.17
CA GLN A 158 -20.56 12.90 5.50
C GLN A 158 -21.35 13.50 4.34
N TYR A 159 -20.72 13.81 3.20
CA TYR A 159 -21.42 14.40 2.07
C TYR A 159 -22.48 13.44 1.53
N ASN A 160 -23.75 13.81 1.64
CA ASN A 160 -24.87 12.99 1.18
C ASN A 160 -25.96 13.83 0.50
N PHE A 161 -25.54 14.69 -0.43
CA PHE A 161 -26.44 15.36 -1.38
C PHE A 161 -26.32 14.69 -2.75
N PRO A 162 -27.39 14.68 -3.57
CA PRO A 162 -27.31 14.17 -4.94
C PRO A 162 -26.29 14.96 -5.75
N LEU A 163 -25.68 14.29 -6.73
CA LEU A 163 -24.91 14.96 -7.77
C LEU A 163 -25.89 15.42 -8.85
N GLU A 164 -25.68 16.63 -9.35
CA GLU A 164 -26.41 17.21 -10.47
C GLU A 164 -25.40 17.59 -11.55
N PRO A 165 -25.83 17.67 -12.82
CA PRO A 165 -24.95 18.08 -13.92
C PRO A 165 -24.24 19.39 -13.62
N HIS A 166 -22.96 19.46 -13.96
CA HIS A 166 -22.10 20.65 -13.81
C HIS A 166 -21.75 21.08 -12.38
N ILE A 167 -22.13 20.33 -11.33
CA ILE A 167 -21.58 20.54 -9.98
C ILE A 167 -20.09 20.22 -9.96
N ILE A 168 -19.71 19.09 -10.57
CA ILE A 168 -18.32 18.66 -10.68
C ILE A 168 -17.77 19.19 -12.01
N PRO A 169 -16.66 19.98 -12.01
CA PRO A 169 -16.09 20.51 -13.24
C PRO A 169 -15.61 19.41 -14.21
N PRO A 170 -15.69 19.65 -15.54
CA PRO A 170 -15.26 18.69 -16.56
C PRO A 170 -13.74 18.39 -16.56
N THR A 171 -12.97 19.24 -15.90
CA THR A 171 -11.53 19.05 -15.69
C THR A 171 -11.19 17.99 -14.66
N VAL A 172 -12.14 17.65 -13.78
CA VAL A 172 -11.94 16.59 -12.77
C VAL A 172 -11.80 15.26 -13.48
N LYS A 173 -10.68 14.59 -13.24
CA LYS A 173 -10.35 13.26 -13.78
C LYS A 173 -10.42 12.16 -12.74
N LYS A 174 -10.32 12.51 -11.46
CA LYS A 174 -10.43 11.56 -10.35
C LYS A 174 -11.47 12.04 -9.34
N LEU A 175 -12.46 11.19 -9.10
CA LEU A 175 -13.53 11.46 -8.15
C LEU A 175 -13.62 10.35 -7.10
N THR A 176 -13.61 10.75 -5.84
CA THR A 176 -13.92 9.85 -4.70
C THR A 176 -15.16 10.38 -3.99
N LEU A 177 -16.21 9.57 -3.95
CA LEU A 177 -17.42 9.87 -3.19
C LEU A 177 -17.24 9.44 -1.74
N GLY A 178 -17.88 10.16 -0.81
CA GLY A 178 -17.74 9.94 0.62
C GLY A 178 -18.48 8.71 1.15
N ARG A 179 -18.07 8.20 2.32
CA ARG A 179 -18.68 7.06 3.03
C ARG A 179 -20.21 7.04 3.00
N TYR A 180 -20.87 8.15 3.32
CA TYR A 180 -22.33 8.20 3.48
C TYR A 180 -23.10 8.54 2.20
N PHE A 181 -22.42 8.85 1.10
CA PHE A 181 -23.09 9.11 -0.18
C PHE A 181 -23.86 7.87 -0.64
N ASN A 182 -25.19 8.00 -0.73
CA ASN A 182 -26.06 6.92 -1.20
C ASN A 182 -27.23 7.46 -2.02
N HIS A 183 -26.95 8.38 -2.94
CA HIS A 183 -27.92 8.84 -3.93
C HIS A 183 -27.70 8.12 -5.27
N PRO A 184 -28.76 7.87 -6.05
CA PRO A 184 -28.61 7.31 -7.39
C PRO A 184 -27.85 8.29 -8.29
N ILE A 185 -26.94 7.76 -9.11
CA ILE A 185 -26.23 8.52 -10.14
C ILE A 185 -27.03 8.44 -11.44
N LYS A 186 -27.28 9.59 -12.06
CA LYS A 186 -27.99 9.71 -13.33
C LYS A 186 -27.01 10.06 -14.46
N LYS A 187 -27.45 9.84 -15.69
CA LYS A 187 -26.70 10.21 -16.89
C LYS A 187 -26.46 11.73 -16.88
N GLY A 188 -25.20 12.14 -16.95
CA GLY A 188 -24.77 13.55 -16.97
C GLY A 188 -24.35 14.11 -15.62
N ASP A 189 -24.56 13.40 -14.51
CA ASP A 189 -24.12 13.85 -13.17
C ASP A 189 -22.60 13.79 -13.00
N LEU A 190 -21.93 12.90 -13.74
CA LEU A 190 -20.49 12.70 -13.70
C LEU A 190 -19.82 13.30 -14.96
N PRO A 191 -18.68 13.99 -14.83
CA PRO A 191 -17.88 14.42 -15.97
C PRO A 191 -17.10 13.25 -16.59
N ASP A 192 -16.29 13.53 -17.61
CA ASP A 192 -15.36 12.55 -18.20
C ASP A 192 -14.20 12.22 -17.25
N LEU A 193 -14.49 11.31 -16.31
CA LEU A 193 -13.57 10.79 -15.30
C LEU A 193 -12.66 9.71 -15.88
N LEU A 194 -11.44 9.63 -15.36
CA LEU A 194 -10.50 8.51 -15.55
C LEU A 194 -10.59 7.52 -14.38
N GLU A 195 -10.82 8.02 -13.16
CA GLU A 195 -10.93 7.21 -11.94
C GLU A 195 -12.16 7.61 -11.12
N LEU A 196 -12.92 6.61 -10.68
CA LEU A 196 -14.09 6.77 -9.82
C LEU A 196 -14.05 5.76 -8.67
N SER A 197 -14.16 6.28 -7.45
CA SER A 197 -14.43 5.48 -6.25
C SER A 197 -15.79 5.84 -5.70
N LEU A 198 -16.71 4.87 -5.68
CA LEU A 198 -18.03 5.05 -5.09
C LEU A 198 -17.94 5.06 -3.56
N GLY A 199 -18.83 5.82 -2.94
CA GLY A 199 -18.85 6.04 -1.49
C GLY A 199 -19.32 4.80 -0.76
N GLU A 200 -18.75 4.49 0.42
CA GLU A 200 -18.92 3.20 1.10
C GLU A 200 -20.37 2.68 1.19
N ASN A 201 -21.36 3.55 1.37
CA ASN A 201 -22.77 3.19 1.50
C ASN A 201 -23.54 3.11 0.18
N PHE A 202 -22.97 3.50 -0.96
CA PHE A 202 -23.64 3.50 -2.25
C PHE A 202 -24.07 2.08 -2.65
N ASP A 203 -25.36 1.81 -2.77
CA ASP A 203 -25.88 0.50 -3.18
C ASP A 203 -27.00 0.61 -4.22
N HIS A 204 -26.85 1.54 -5.16
CA HIS A 204 -27.79 1.73 -6.27
C HIS A 204 -27.35 0.93 -7.49
N PRO A 205 -28.28 0.38 -8.29
CA PRO A 205 -27.95 -0.40 -9.47
C PRO A 205 -27.20 0.46 -10.49
N LEU A 206 -26.12 -0.08 -11.04
CA LEU A 206 -25.50 0.46 -12.24
C LEU A 206 -26.38 0.09 -13.44
N ARG A 207 -26.42 0.99 -14.44
CA ARG A 207 -27.16 0.79 -15.69
C ARG A 207 -26.28 1.25 -16.84
N PRO A 208 -26.54 0.78 -18.07
CA PRO A 208 -25.78 1.20 -19.23
C PRO A 208 -25.77 2.72 -19.39
N ASN A 209 -24.61 3.28 -19.74
CA ASN A 209 -24.37 4.71 -19.96
C ASN A 209 -24.46 5.63 -18.73
N LEU A 210 -24.54 5.09 -17.50
CA LEU A 210 -24.44 5.92 -16.28
C LEU A 210 -23.00 6.38 -15.99
N LEU A 211 -22.03 5.50 -16.25
CA LEU A 211 -20.62 5.78 -16.02
C LEU A 211 -19.98 6.35 -17.29
N PRO A 212 -19.04 7.32 -17.16
CA PRO A 212 -18.40 7.94 -18.32
C PRO A 212 -17.53 6.93 -19.09
N THR A 213 -17.52 7.03 -20.42
CA THR A 213 -16.81 6.09 -21.31
C THR A 213 -15.29 6.24 -21.25
N SER A 214 -14.79 7.37 -20.72
CA SER A 214 -13.38 7.62 -20.45
C SER A 214 -12.82 6.83 -19.26
N LEU A 215 -13.69 6.26 -18.41
CA LEU A 215 -13.31 5.66 -17.14
C LEU A 215 -12.37 4.47 -17.33
N LYS A 216 -11.25 4.50 -16.61
CA LYS A 216 -10.19 3.47 -16.62
C LYS A 216 -10.16 2.67 -15.33
N VAL A 217 -10.47 3.29 -14.19
CA VAL A 217 -10.47 2.66 -12.87
C VAL A 217 -11.82 2.89 -12.20
N LEU A 218 -12.47 1.81 -11.79
CA LEU A 218 -13.69 1.83 -11.02
C LEU A 218 -13.51 1.02 -9.73
N THR A 219 -13.78 1.68 -8.60
CA THR A 219 -13.90 1.02 -7.30
C THR A 219 -15.35 1.13 -6.83
N LEU A 220 -16.03 -0.01 -6.75
CA LEU A 220 -17.38 -0.10 -6.21
C LEU A 220 -17.33 0.01 -4.69
N SER A 221 -18.45 0.46 -4.11
CA SER A 221 -18.50 0.79 -2.68
C SER A 221 -18.43 -0.45 -1.79
N TYR A 222 -18.07 -0.24 -0.52
CA TYR A 222 -18.10 -1.27 0.52
C TYR A 222 -19.44 -2.02 0.59
N ARG A 223 -20.58 -1.31 0.49
CA ARG A 223 -21.93 -1.89 0.60
C ARG A 223 -22.54 -2.39 -0.71
N PHE A 224 -21.95 -2.05 -1.86
CA PHE A 224 -22.52 -2.39 -3.17
C PHE A 224 -22.73 -3.90 -3.31
N ASN A 225 -23.97 -4.32 -3.46
CA ASN A 225 -24.37 -5.72 -3.63
C ASN A 225 -25.52 -5.89 -4.63
N GLN A 226 -25.65 -4.93 -5.56
CA GLN A 226 -26.60 -5.03 -6.66
C GLN A 226 -26.12 -6.02 -7.72
N GLN A 227 -27.07 -6.63 -8.44
CA GLN A 227 -26.74 -7.48 -9.58
C GLN A 227 -26.09 -6.65 -10.68
N ILE A 228 -25.01 -7.17 -11.26
CA ILE A 228 -24.34 -6.61 -12.44
C ILE A 228 -24.79 -7.38 -13.68
N LYS A 229 -24.88 -6.67 -14.81
CA LYS A 229 -25.18 -7.21 -16.12
C LYS A 229 -24.18 -6.70 -17.16
N GLU A 230 -24.15 -7.37 -18.31
CA GLU A 230 -23.46 -6.90 -19.49
C GLU A 230 -23.85 -5.43 -19.80
N LEU A 231 -22.85 -4.61 -20.18
CA LEU A 231 -22.96 -3.17 -20.48
C LEU A 231 -23.20 -2.22 -19.30
N ASP A 232 -23.29 -2.70 -18.06
CA ASP A 232 -23.37 -1.81 -16.87
C ASP A 232 -22.06 -1.03 -16.64
N PHE A 233 -20.95 -1.52 -17.19
CA PHE A 233 -19.64 -0.90 -17.10
C PHE A 233 -19.18 -0.33 -18.45
N PRO A 234 -18.37 0.76 -18.44
CA PRO A 234 -17.88 1.37 -19.66
C PRO A 234 -16.87 0.46 -20.39
N PRO A 235 -16.81 0.52 -21.73
CA PRO A 235 -16.03 -0.42 -22.55
C PRO A 235 -14.51 -0.24 -22.45
N ASN A 236 -14.04 0.84 -21.85
CA ASN A 236 -12.63 1.18 -21.72
C ASN A 236 -12.09 0.93 -20.30
N LEU A 237 -12.83 0.22 -19.45
CA LEU A 237 -12.45 0.00 -18.06
C LEU A 237 -11.28 -0.98 -17.96
N HIS A 238 -10.17 -0.58 -17.33
CA HIS A 238 -8.96 -1.40 -17.19
C HIS A 238 -8.88 -2.07 -15.82
N THR A 239 -9.26 -1.36 -14.76
CA THR A 239 -9.26 -1.85 -13.38
C THR A 239 -10.67 -1.80 -12.80
N LEU A 240 -11.15 -2.95 -12.34
CA LEU A 240 -12.43 -3.07 -11.64
C LEU A 240 -12.20 -3.69 -10.27
N ARG A 241 -12.63 -2.97 -9.23
CA ARG A 241 -12.58 -3.43 -7.84
C ARG A 241 -13.98 -3.46 -7.26
N PHE A 242 -14.43 -4.64 -6.89
CA PHE A 242 -15.68 -4.81 -6.14
C PHE A 242 -15.44 -4.48 -4.67
N GLY A 243 -16.43 -3.85 -4.03
CA GLY A 243 -16.32 -3.57 -2.60
C GLY A 243 -16.69 -4.77 -1.73
N TYR A 244 -16.53 -4.60 -0.41
CA TYR A 244 -16.47 -5.72 0.53
C TYR A 244 -17.73 -6.59 0.54
N LEU A 245 -18.94 -6.02 0.51
CA LEU A 245 -20.19 -6.78 0.65
C LEU A 245 -20.73 -7.37 -0.64
N PHE A 246 -20.09 -7.14 -1.79
CA PHE A 246 -20.55 -7.72 -3.05
C PHE A 246 -20.50 -9.24 -3.00
N ASN A 247 -21.65 -9.89 -3.18
CA ASN A 247 -21.81 -11.33 -3.20
C ASN A 247 -22.95 -11.76 -4.14
N GLN A 248 -23.11 -11.07 -5.26
CA GLN A 248 -23.99 -11.52 -6.35
C GLN A 248 -23.24 -12.50 -7.26
N PRO A 249 -23.92 -13.50 -7.85
CA PRO A 249 -23.29 -14.38 -8.81
C PRO A 249 -22.93 -13.60 -10.07
N LEU A 250 -21.74 -13.86 -10.61
CA LEU A 250 -21.29 -13.32 -11.88
C LEU A 250 -21.59 -14.30 -13.02
N LYS A 251 -21.87 -13.77 -14.20
CA LYS A 251 -22.09 -14.49 -15.46
C LYS A 251 -21.05 -14.07 -16.50
N GLU A 252 -20.97 -14.85 -17.56
CA GLU A 252 -20.18 -14.49 -18.74
C GLU A 252 -20.61 -13.10 -19.25
N LYS A 253 -19.63 -12.25 -19.59
CA LYS A 253 -19.79 -10.86 -20.06
C LYS A 253 -20.21 -9.81 -19.02
N ASP A 254 -20.49 -10.18 -17.77
CA ASP A 254 -20.75 -9.17 -16.71
C ASP A 254 -19.51 -8.30 -16.44
N ILE A 255 -18.31 -8.88 -16.59
CA ILE A 255 -17.05 -8.15 -16.51
C ILE A 255 -16.58 -7.80 -17.93
N PRO A 256 -16.28 -6.52 -18.25
CA PRO A 256 -15.87 -6.12 -19.58
C PRO A 256 -14.54 -6.74 -20.01
N ARG A 257 -14.43 -7.09 -21.30
CA ARG A 257 -13.20 -7.63 -21.92
C ARG A 257 -12.00 -6.66 -21.93
N SER A 258 -12.19 -5.40 -21.53
CA SER A 258 -11.12 -4.42 -21.37
C SER A 258 -10.42 -4.53 -20.02
N VAL A 259 -11.04 -5.21 -19.04
CA VAL A 259 -10.51 -5.31 -17.67
C VAL A 259 -9.26 -6.20 -17.68
N THR A 260 -8.14 -5.64 -17.21
CA THR A 260 -6.87 -6.34 -17.05
C THR A 260 -6.56 -6.60 -15.57
N SER A 261 -7.12 -5.81 -14.65
CA SER A 261 -6.97 -5.97 -13.21
C SER A 261 -8.33 -6.07 -12.54
N LEU A 262 -8.60 -7.23 -11.94
CA LEU A 262 -9.88 -7.55 -11.30
C LEU A 262 -9.67 -7.94 -9.84
N GLU A 263 -10.37 -7.24 -8.95
CA GLU A 263 -10.45 -7.54 -7.53
C GLU A 263 -11.91 -7.81 -7.14
N LEU A 264 -12.19 -9.05 -6.73
CA LEU A 264 -13.54 -9.46 -6.29
C LEU A 264 -13.82 -9.01 -4.85
N GLY A 265 -15.09 -8.72 -4.58
CA GLY A 265 -15.54 -8.11 -3.33
C GLY A 265 -15.34 -9.06 -2.16
N GLY A 266 -14.97 -8.55 -0.98
CA GLY A 266 -14.55 -9.35 0.18
C GLY A 266 -15.51 -10.46 0.64
N ALA A 267 -16.80 -10.38 0.34
CA ALA A 267 -17.84 -11.34 0.69
C ALA A 267 -18.21 -12.29 -0.45
N PHE A 268 -17.70 -12.07 -1.68
CA PHE A 268 -18.03 -12.88 -2.84
C PHE A 268 -17.58 -14.33 -2.62
N ASN A 269 -18.52 -15.27 -2.69
CA ASN A 269 -18.26 -16.70 -2.47
C ASN A 269 -19.07 -17.61 -3.40
N HIS A 270 -19.21 -17.21 -4.67
CA HIS A 270 -19.88 -18.00 -5.70
C HIS A 270 -18.88 -18.76 -6.58
N PRO A 271 -19.21 -19.94 -7.12
CA PRO A 271 -18.33 -20.68 -8.02
C PRO A 271 -17.96 -19.86 -9.26
N ILE A 272 -16.67 -19.85 -9.60
CA ILE A 272 -16.17 -19.21 -10.82
C ILE A 272 -16.08 -20.29 -11.91
N LYS A 273 -16.99 -20.23 -12.87
CA LYS A 273 -17.00 -21.09 -14.06
C LYS A 273 -16.13 -20.50 -15.17
N LYS A 274 -15.84 -21.31 -16.18
CA LYS A 274 -15.18 -20.89 -17.42
C LYS A 274 -15.85 -19.62 -17.99
N ASN A 275 -15.03 -18.71 -18.52
CA ASN A 275 -15.40 -17.44 -19.17
C ASN A 275 -16.08 -16.36 -18.27
N ILE A 276 -16.32 -16.61 -16.98
CA ILE A 276 -16.81 -15.55 -16.08
C ILE A 276 -15.76 -14.45 -15.93
N ILE A 277 -14.50 -14.84 -15.74
CA ILE A 277 -13.37 -13.92 -15.73
C ILE A 277 -12.86 -13.78 -17.17
N PRO A 278 -12.81 -12.56 -17.75
CA PRO A 278 -12.37 -12.37 -19.12
C PRO A 278 -10.90 -12.74 -19.34
N SER A 279 -10.56 -13.20 -20.55
CA SER A 279 -9.19 -13.55 -20.94
C SER A 279 -8.23 -12.35 -21.11
N SER A 280 -8.71 -11.14 -20.85
CA SER A 280 -7.89 -9.93 -20.75
C SER A 280 -7.27 -9.76 -19.37
N VAL A 281 -7.78 -10.44 -18.34
CA VAL A 281 -7.35 -10.28 -16.95
C VAL A 281 -5.95 -10.85 -16.75
N THR A 282 -5.02 -10.02 -16.32
CA THR A 282 -3.63 -10.38 -15.98
C THR A 282 -3.39 -10.38 -14.47
N VAL A 283 -4.15 -9.56 -13.72
CA VAL A 283 -4.12 -9.50 -12.26
C VAL A 283 -5.49 -9.91 -11.73
N LEU A 284 -5.55 -11.04 -11.04
CA LEU A 284 -6.77 -11.56 -10.44
C LEU A 284 -6.59 -11.70 -8.93
N LYS A 285 -7.40 -10.95 -8.18
CA LYS A 285 -7.52 -11.08 -6.73
C LYS A 285 -8.91 -11.59 -6.39
N LEU A 286 -8.96 -12.78 -5.82
CA LEU A 286 -10.19 -13.35 -5.31
C LEU A 286 -10.58 -12.70 -3.98
N SER A 287 -11.84 -12.90 -3.63
CA SER A 287 -12.45 -12.37 -2.43
C SER A 287 -11.82 -12.92 -1.16
N LYS A 288 -11.86 -12.12 -0.09
CA LYS A 288 -11.39 -12.55 1.24
C LYS A 288 -12.14 -13.80 1.71
N ASN A 289 -13.45 -13.87 1.50
CA ASN A 289 -14.29 -14.97 1.95
C ASN A 289 -14.49 -16.07 0.87
N PHE A 290 -13.80 -15.99 -0.27
CA PHE A 290 -13.92 -16.99 -1.33
C PHE A 290 -13.35 -18.33 -0.87
N ASN A 291 -14.21 -19.36 -0.84
CA ASN A 291 -13.83 -20.73 -0.47
C ASN A 291 -14.57 -21.78 -1.32
N GLN A 292 -14.92 -21.43 -2.56
CA GLN A 292 -15.46 -22.38 -3.54
C GLN A 292 -14.32 -23.11 -4.26
N PRO A 293 -14.52 -24.37 -4.70
CA PRO A 293 -13.50 -25.09 -5.44
C PRO A 293 -13.21 -24.39 -6.77
N LEU A 294 -11.92 -24.33 -7.14
CA LEU A 294 -11.53 -23.87 -8.48
C LEU A 294 -11.93 -24.94 -9.50
N LEU A 295 -12.53 -24.50 -10.60
CA LEU A 295 -12.94 -25.36 -11.70
C LEU A 295 -11.92 -25.29 -12.84
N PRO A 296 -11.81 -26.32 -13.69
CA PRO A 296 -11.00 -26.23 -14.89
C PRO A 296 -11.37 -24.98 -15.71
N LEU A 297 -10.36 -24.22 -16.13
CA LEU A 297 -10.50 -22.99 -16.92
C LEU A 297 -11.25 -21.84 -16.20
N SER A 298 -11.42 -21.89 -14.86
CA SER A 298 -12.00 -20.79 -14.09
C SER A 298 -11.07 -19.57 -13.99
N ILE A 299 -9.75 -19.82 -14.01
CA ILE A 299 -8.71 -18.80 -14.02
C ILE A 299 -8.19 -18.68 -15.47
N PRO A 300 -8.27 -17.50 -16.11
CA PRO A 300 -7.79 -17.34 -17.48
C PRO A 300 -6.28 -17.53 -17.62
N SER A 301 -5.83 -18.03 -18.78
CA SER A 301 -4.40 -18.26 -19.06
C SER A 301 -3.55 -16.98 -19.13
N SER A 302 -4.20 -15.82 -19.31
CA SER A 302 -3.59 -14.49 -19.28
C SER A 302 -3.15 -14.04 -17.88
N VAL A 303 -3.64 -14.68 -16.82
CA VAL A 303 -3.34 -14.29 -15.43
C VAL A 303 -1.86 -14.53 -15.13
N THR A 304 -1.18 -13.47 -14.68
CA THR A 304 0.22 -13.51 -14.23
C THR A 304 0.34 -13.34 -12.71
N LEU A 305 -0.63 -12.67 -12.08
CA LEU A 305 -0.73 -12.53 -10.62
C LEU A 305 -2.07 -13.10 -10.15
N LEU A 306 -2.00 -14.13 -9.30
CA LEU A 306 -3.15 -14.75 -8.64
C LEU A 306 -3.05 -14.60 -7.12
N ASP A 307 -4.06 -13.95 -6.52
CA ASP A 307 -4.26 -13.89 -5.07
C ASP A 307 -5.55 -14.63 -4.72
N LEU A 308 -5.46 -15.69 -3.90
CA LEU A 308 -6.61 -16.52 -3.51
C LEU A 308 -7.38 -15.97 -2.30
N GLY A 309 -7.09 -14.75 -1.85
CA GLY A 309 -7.83 -14.10 -0.77
C GLY A 309 -7.41 -14.60 0.61
N ASN A 310 -8.36 -14.70 1.55
CA ASN A 310 -8.06 -15.06 2.94
C ASN A 310 -8.57 -16.44 3.32
N ASP A 311 -9.76 -16.84 2.85
CA ASP A 311 -10.47 -18.02 3.37
C ASP A 311 -10.41 -19.26 2.48
N PHE A 312 -9.82 -19.18 1.28
CA PHE A 312 -9.75 -20.30 0.35
C PHE A 312 -8.95 -21.47 0.93
N ASP A 313 -9.59 -22.60 1.21
CA ASP A 313 -8.98 -23.82 1.75
C ASP A 313 -9.42 -25.07 0.99
N GLN A 314 -9.76 -24.91 -0.30
CA GLN A 314 -10.14 -26.02 -1.16
C GLN A 314 -8.91 -26.73 -1.75
N PRO A 315 -8.99 -28.05 -2.01
CA PRO A 315 -7.87 -28.79 -2.58
C PRO A 315 -7.55 -28.29 -3.99
N LEU A 316 -6.26 -28.06 -4.24
CA LEU A 316 -5.76 -27.80 -5.59
C LEU A 316 -5.56 -29.10 -6.37
N LYS A 317 -5.52 -28.98 -7.69
CA LYS A 317 -5.18 -30.05 -8.63
C LYS A 317 -4.33 -29.47 -9.76
N GLU A 318 -3.60 -30.33 -10.44
CA GLU A 318 -2.83 -29.98 -11.63
C GLU A 318 -3.75 -29.34 -12.69
N GLY A 319 -3.27 -28.26 -13.31
CA GLY A 319 -3.99 -27.52 -14.35
C GLY A 319 -5.07 -26.53 -13.86
N LEU A 320 -5.38 -26.46 -12.55
CA LEU A 320 -6.32 -25.46 -12.03
C LEU A 320 -5.74 -24.04 -12.01
N ILE A 321 -4.43 -23.92 -11.78
CA ILE A 321 -3.70 -22.66 -11.89
C ILE A 321 -2.96 -22.66 -13.24
N PRO A 322 -3.25 -21.71 -14.15
CA PRO A 322 -2.67 -21.69 -15.49
C PRO A 322 -1.15 -21.51 -15.48
N SER A 323 -0.49 -22.02 -16.53
CA SER A 323 0.96 -21.90 -16.73
C SER A 323 1.45 -20.48 -17.08
N GLY A 324 0.57 -19.47 -17.15
CA GLY A 324 0.96 -18.07 -17.28
C GLY A 324 1.28 -17.40 -15.94
N VAL A 325 0.89 -18.02 -14.82
CA VAL A 325 0.97 -17.40 -13.50
C VAL A 325 2.42 -17.37 -13.01
N LYS A 326 2.87 -16.18 -12.60
CA LYS A 326 4.21 -15.89 -12.07
C LYS A 326 4.22 -15.60 -10.59
N PHE A 327 3.14 -15.01 -10.07
CA PHE A 327 2.97 -14.69 -8.67
C PHE A 327 1.72 -15.37 -8.12
N ILE A 328 1.89 -16.16 -7.07
CA ILE A 328 0.80 -16.82 -6.35
C ILE A 328 0.87 -16.46 -4.88
N ARG A 329 -0.23 -15.87 -4.38
CA ARG A 329 -0.52 -15.82 -2.95
C ARG A 329 -1.64 -16.82 -2.66
N LEU A 330 -1.28 -17.88 -1.93
CA LEU A 330 -2.25 -18.78 -1.31
C LEU A 330 -2.87 -18.08 -0.10
N SER A 331 -4.10 -18.45 0.21
CA SER A 331 -4.89 -17.74 1.21
C SER A 331 -4.34 -17.89 2.63
N GLU A 332 -4.75 -17.00 3.53
CA GLU A 332 -4.42 -17.07 4.95
C GLU A 332 -4.89 -18.35 5.63
N ARG A 333 -6.01 -18.94 5.18
CA ARG A 333 -6.60 -20.16 5.74
C ARG A 333 -6.16 -21.44 5.04
N PHE A 334 -5.52 -21.34 3.87
CA PHE A 334 -5.11 -22.49 3.07
C PHE A 334 -4.21 -23.44 3.86
N ASN A 335 -4.65 -24.68 4.05
CA ASN A 335 -3.92 -25.74 4.74
C ASN A 335 -4.11 -27.11 4.08
N GLN A 336 -4.26 -27.15 2.76
CA GLN A 336 -4.33 -28.38 1.99
C GLN A 336 -2.94 -28.90 1.58
N ILE A 337 -2.85 -30.20 1.29
CA ILE A 337 -1.62 -30.81 0.77
C ILE A 337 -1.38 -30.32 -0.66
N ILE A 338 -0.15 -29.90 -0.96
CA ILE A 338 0.28 -29.57 -2.32
C ILE A 338 1.07 -30.74 -2.90
N LYS A 339 0.76 -31.12 -4.13
CA LYS A 339 1.50 -32.14 -4.90
C LYS A 339 2.23 -31.49 -6.07
N LYS A 340 3.19 -32.23 -6.63
CA LYS A 340 3.90 -31.84 -7.86
C LYS A 340 2.87 -31.52 -8.97
N GLY A 341 3.09 -30.44 -9.70
CA GLY A 341 2.21 -29.98 -10.79
C GLY A 341 1.05 -29.08 -10.37
N TYR A 342 0.75 -28.94 -9.06
CA TYR A 342 -0.34 -28.06 -8.61
C TYR A 342 0.01 -26.58 -8.70
N ILE A 343 1.29 -26.26 -8.50
CA ILE A 343 1.85 -24.93 -8.74
C ILE A 343 2.59 -25.00 -10.09
N PRO A 344 2.31 -24.10 -11.04
CA PRO A 344 2.91 -24.15 -12.37
C PRO A 344 4.42 -23.85 -12.34
N ASN A 345 5.17 -24.44 -13.28
CA ASN A 345 6.62 -24.25 -13.43
C ASN A 345 7.04 -22.85 -13.94
N THR A 346 6.09 -21.93 -14.09
CA THR A 346 6.32 -20.52 -14.39
C THR A 346 6.25 -19.64 -13.15
N CYS A 347 5.83 -20.18 -12.00
CA CYS A 347 5.71 -19.44 -10.76
C CYS A 347 7.10 -19.01 -10.27
N GLU A 348 7.32 -17.70 -10.15
CA GLU A 348 8.56 -17.09 -9.67
C GLU A 348 8.44 -16.70 -8.19
N THR A 349 7.24 -16.33 -7.74
CA THR A 349 6.96 -15.95 -6.34
C THR A 349 5.78 -16.73 -5.80
N LEU A 350 6.03 -17.50 -4.74
CA LEU A 350 5.00 -18.28 -4.04
C LEU A 350 4.94 -17.85 -2.57
N ALA A 351 3.77 -17.41 -2.13
CA ALA A 351 3.51 -17.07 -0.74
C ALA A 351 2.40 -17.93 -0.16
N PHE A 352 2.70 -18.65 0.91
CA PHE A 352 1.73 -19.35 1.74
C PHE A 352 1.19 -18.43 2.82
N GLY A 353 -0.11 -18.52 3.11
CA GLY A 353 -0.73 -17.76 4.18
C GLY A 353 -0.55 -18.36 5.58
N PHE A 354 -1.10 -17.69 6.59
CA PHE A 354 -0.85 -17.96 8.00
C PHE A 354 -1.12 -19.41 8.45
N SER A 355 -2.17 -20.06 7.98
CA SER A 355 -2.61 -21.38 8.47
C SER A 355 -1.85 -22.56 7.87
N PHE A 356 -1.10 -22.38 6.79
CA PHE A 356 -0.42 -23.49 6.12
C PHE A 356 0.60 -24.16 7.04
N SER A 357 0.40 -25.45 7.33
CA SER A 357 1.20 -26.23 8.26
C SER A 357 1.57 -27.62 7.72
N LYS A 358 1.20 -27.94 6.47
CA LYS A 358 1.44 -29.26 5.86
C LYS A 358 2.90 -29.41 5.43
N THR A 359 3.35 -30.67 5.40
CA THR A 359 4.68 -31.04 4.90
C THR A 359 4.78 -30.76 3.41
N ILE A 360 5.92 -30.22 2.99
CA ILE A 360 6.28 -30.03 1.59
C ILE A 360 7.35 -31.07 1.25
N ASN A 361 7.01 -32.03 0.38
CA ASN A 361 7.95 -33.07 -0.02
C ASN A 361 8.91 -32.56 -1.11
N ARG A 362 10.07 -33.22 -1.22
CA ARG A 362 11.06 -32.96 -2.27
C ARG A 362 10.42 -32.99 -3.66
N GLY A 363 10.70 -31.96 -4.47
CA GLY A 363 10.22 -31.86 -5.85
C GLY A 363 8.75 -31.41 -6.01
N VAL A 364 8.06 -31.07 -4.91
CA VAL A 364 6.71 -30.48 -4.98
C VAL A 364 6.75 -29.01 -5.43
N LEU A 365 7.71 -28.25 -4.92
CA LEU A 365 7.90 -26.85 -5.30
C LEU A 365 8.59 -26.76 -6.68
N PRO A 366 8.05 -25.95 -7.62
CA PRO A 366 8.69 -25.70 -8.91
C PRO A 366 10.10 -25.13 -8.79
N THR A 367 10.98 -25.50 -9.73
CA THR A 367 12.36 -25.02 -9.79
C THR A 367 12.48 -23.55 -10.23
N SER A 368 11.42 -22.98 -10.79
CA SER A 368 11.35 -21.58 -11.22
C SER A 368 11.20 -20.56 -10.09
N ILE A 369 10.85 -21.01 -8.87
CA ILE A 369 10.60 -20.12 -7.73
C ILE A 369 11.90 -19.43 -7.32
N LYS A 370 11.85 -18.10 -7.24
CA LYS A 370 12.92 -17.21 -6.76
C LYS A 370 12.62 -16.70 -5.34
N THR A 371 11.36 -16.42 -5.04
CA THR A 371 10.92 -15.93 -3.73
C THR A 371 9.88 -16.87 -3.14
N LEU A 372 10.17 -17.40 -1.94
CA LEU A 372 9.29 -18.30 -1.20
C LEU A 372 8.98 -17.75 0.19
N THR A 373 7.70 -17.59 0.49
CA THR A 373 7.22 -17.30 1.86
C THR A 373 6.45 -18.51 2.38
N LEU A 374 6.97 -19.14 3.43
CA LEU A 374 6.32 -20.25 4.12
C LEU A 374 5.24 -19.74 5.08
N GLY A 375 4.18 -20.53 5.26
CA GLY A 375 3.00 -20.11 6.00
C GLY A 375 3.27 -19.88 7.49
N GLY A 376 2.50 -19.00 8.12
CA GLY A 376 2.70 -18.59 9.51
C GLY A 376 2.75 -19.73 10.52
N SER A 377 2.02 -20.82 10.26
CA SER A 377 1.94 -22.02 11.09
C SER A 377 2.84 -23.16 10.61
N PHE A 378 3.65 -22.94 9.58
CA PHE A 378 4.59 -23.92 9.07
C PHE A 378 5.70 -24.17 10.09
N SER A 379 5.80 -25.41 10.57
CA SER A 379 6.79 -25.83 11.57
C SER A 379 7.31 -27.24 11.31
N GLN A 380 7.34 -27.65 10.03
CA GLN A 380 7.85 -28.94 9.60
C GLN A 380 9.36 -28.90 9.39
N ASP A 381 10.03 -30.04 9.46
CA ASP A 381 11.45 -30.13 9.15
C ASP A 381 11.71 -29.86 7.66
N LEU A 382 12.83 -29.20 7.35
CA LEU A 382 13.29 -28.96 5.99
C LEU A 382 14.41 -29.94 5.64
N GLU A 383 14.09 -30.97 4.89
CA GLU A 383 15.07 -31.91 4.35
C GLU A 383 15.78 -31.35 3.10
N LYS A 384 16.95 -31.93 2.79
CA LYS A 384 17.74 -31.57 1.61
C LYS A 384 16.91 -31.72 0.34
N GLY A 385 16.82 -30.63 -0.43
CA GLY A 385 16.09 -30.59 -1.71
C GLY A 385 14.59 -30.34 -1.61
N VAL A 386 14.04 -30.10 -0.41
CA VAL A 386 12.66 -29.59 -0.26
C VAL A 386 12.55 -28.19 -0.84
N ILE A 387 13.49 -27.31 -0.50
CA ILE A 387 13.62 -25.94 -1.03
C ILE A 387 14.40 -26.00 -2.36
N PRO A 388 13.84 -25.58 -3.50
CA PRO A 388 14.51 -25.61 -4.80
C PRO A 388 15.80 -24.78 -4.87
N GLN A 389 16.75 -25.21 -5.71
CA GLN A 389 18.05 -24.56 -5.92
C GLN A 389 18.00 -23.20 -6.63
N GLY A 390 16.83 -22.74 -7.08
CA GLY A 390 16.65 -21.44 -7.73
C GLY A 390 16.27 -20.29 -6.78
N ILE A 391 15.97 -20.60 -5.51
CA ILE A 391 15.43 -19.62 -4.56
C ILE A 391 16.52 -18.63 -4.12
N THR A 392 16.24 -17.34 -4.30
CA THR A 392 17.09 -16.23 -3.85
C THR A 392 16.60 -15.62 -2.54
N GLU A 393 15.31 -15.77 -2.22
CA GLU A 393 14.71 -15.23 -1.01
C GLU A 393 13.79 -16.25 -0.33
N LEU A 394 14.06 -16.54 0.94
CA LEU A 394 13.27 -17.44 1.77
C LEU A 394 12.79 -16.71 3.03
N ARG A 395 11.48 -16.72 3.24
CA ARG A 395 10.83 -16.17 4.42
C ARG A 395 10.13 -17.30 5.18
N PHE A 396 10.53 -17.51 6.42
CA PHE A 396 9.87 -18.44 7.32
C PHE A 396 8.64 -17.81 7.97
N GLY A 397 7.64 -18.65 8.21
CA GLY A 397 6.45 -18.26 8.96
C GLY A 397 6.72 -18.06 10.44
N LEU A 398 5.77 -17.41 11.10
CA LEU A 398 5.85 -16.96 12.49
C LEU A 398 6.22 -18.08 13.49
N LYS A 399 5.67 -19.29 13.33
CA LYS A 399 5.83 -20.42 14.26
C LYS A 399 7.03 -21.32 13.96
N TYR A 400 7.77 -21.10 12.87
CA TYR A 400 8.87 -21.99 12.52
C TYR A 400 9.99 -21.92 13.57
N ASN A 401 10.24 -23.04 14.26
CA ASN A 401 11.26 -23.14 15.31
C ASN A 401 12.01 -24.48 15.26
N LYS A 402 12.33 -24.95 14.05
CA LYS A 402 13.10 -26.18 13.83
C LYS A 402 14.56 -25.86 13.50
N PRO A 403 15.52 -26.72 13.89
CA PRO A 403 16.92 -26.51 13.56
C PRO A 403 17.14 -26.51 12.05
N ILE A 404 17.96 -25.58 11.55
CA ILE A 404 18.38 -25.58 10.15
C ILE A 404 19.55 -26.56 10.01
N LYS A 405 19.31 -27.69 9.35
CA LYS A 405 20.34 -28.70 9.10
C LYS A 405 21.27 -28.26 7.96
N LYS A 406 22.53 -28.71 7.99
CA LYS A 406 23.45 -28.56 6.86
C LYS A 406 22.80 -29.07 5.56
N ASP A 407 22.99 -28.34 4.47
CA ASP A 407 22.42 -28.61 3.13
C ASP A 407 20.88 -28.53 3.01
N SER A 408 20.15 -28.11 4.05
CA SER A 408 18.68 -27.95 3.96
C SER A 408 18.25 -26.73 3.14
N LEU A 409 19.09 -25.70 3.08
CA LEU A 409 18.88 -24.47 2.32
C LEU A 409 19.74 -24.47 1.03
N PRO A 410 19.24 -23.93 -0.09
CA PRO A 410 19.95 -23.93 -1.36
C PRO A 410 21.10 -22.92 -1.41
N SER A 411 22.13 -23.20 -2.21
CA SER A 411 23.30 -22.31 -2.33
C SER A 411 23.00 -21.00 -3.06
N SER A 412 21.88 -20.91 -3.79
CA SER A 412 21.41 -19.69 -4.45
C SER A 412 20.85 -18.62 -3.50
N LEU A 413 20.60 -18.98 -2.24
CA LEU A 413 19.91 -18.12 -1.28
C LEU A 413 20.72 -16.88 -0.94
N LYS A 414 20.10 -15.70 -1.07
CA LYS A 414 20.69 -14.39 -0.74
C LYS A 414 20.03 -13.74 0.47
N TYR A 415 18.71 -13.88 0.59
CA TYR A 415 17.92 -13.27 1.65
C TYR A 415 17.22 -14.34 2.48
N LEU A 416 17.50 -14.34 3.78
CA LEU A 416 16.93 -15.29 4.72
C LEU A 416 16.24 -14.55 5.86
N ILE A 417 14.94 -14.79 6.03
CA ILE A 417 14.12 -14.10 7.02
C ILE A 417 13.45 -15.13 7.90
N PHE A 418 13.83 -15.15 9.17
CA PHE A 418 13.21 -16.01 10.17
C PHE A 418 11.96 -15.37 10.77
N GLY A 419 10.98 -16.21 11.09
CA GLY A 419 9.77 -15.80 11.80
C GLY A 419 10.02 -15.50 13.27
N VAL A 420 8.98 -14.95 13.92
CA VAL A 420 9.01 -14.48 15.32
C VAL A 420 9.49 -15.55 16.30
N SER A 421 9.09 -16.81 16.14
CA SER A 421 9.37 -17.89 17.09
C SER A 421 10.69 -18.62 16.88
N PHE A 422 11.46 -18.32 15.85
CA PHE A 422 12.72 -19.02 15.60
C PHE A 422 13.73 -18.73 16.72
N GLY A 423 14.13 -19.76 17.45
CA GLY A 423 15.05 -19.66 18.59
C GLY A 423 16.04 -20.83 18.67
N GLN A 424 16.26 -21.53 17.57
CA GLN A 424 17.22 -22.64 17.49
C GLN A 424 18.64 -22.14 17.24
N PRO A 425 19.67 -22.81 17.78
CA PRO A 425 21.06 -22.45 17.52
C PRO A 425 21.39 -22.64 16.04
N LEU A 426 22.28 -21.80 15.53
CA LEU A 426 22.92 -22.05 14.25
C LEU A 426 24.12 -22.97 14.44
N THR A 427 24.46 -23.72 13.40
CA THR A 427 25.68 -24.51 13.34
C THR A 427 26.44 -24.18 12.06
N GLN A 428 27.76 -24.37 12.07
CA GLN A 428 28.59 -24.13 10.89
C GLN A 428 28.04 -24.85 9.64
N GLY A 429 27.78 -24.07 8.59
CA GLY A 429 27.24 -24.56 7.33
C GLY A 429 25.73 -24.83 7.31
N SER A 430 25.00 -24.49 8.39
CA SER A 430 23.52 -24.49 8.37
C SER A 430 22.96 -23.44 7.42
N ILE A 431 23.59 -22.26 7.36
CA ILE A 431 23.24 -21.19 6.43
C ILE A 431 24.23 -21.19 5.24
N PRO A 432 23.75 -21.17 3.98
CA PRO A 432 24.61 -21.17 2.79
C PRO A 432 25.52 -19.94 2.69
N HIS A 433 26.69 -20.13 2.08
CA HIS A 433 27.73 -19.09 2.03
C HIS A 433 27.35 -17.83 1.25
N ASN A 434 26.39 -17.92 0.31
CA ASN A 434 25.94 -16.79 -0.52
C ASN A 434 24.88 -15.90 0.13
N VAL A 435 24.45 -16.20 1.36
CA VAL A 435 23.45 -15.38 2.05
C VAL A 435 24.07 -14.02 2.43
N GLU A 436 23.47 -12.95 1.92
CA GLU A 436 23.91 -11.56 2.10
C GLU A 436 23.11 -10.83 3.18
N TYR A 437 21.88 -11.29 3.46
CA TYR A 437 20.96 -10.67 4.41
C TYR A 437 20.29 -11.71 5.30
N ILE A 438 20.36 -11.52 6.62
CA ILE A 438 19.63 -12.33 7.60
C ILE A 438 18.79 -11.42 8.51
N TYR A 439 17.53 -11.79 8.69
CA TYR A 439 16.68 -11.25 9.74
C TYR A 439 16.31 -12.37 10.73
N PHE A 440 16.65 -12.17 12.00
CA PHE A 440 16.20 -13.01 13.11
C PHE A 440 14.99 -12.37 13.79
N GLY A 441 13.91 -13.13 13.92
CA GLY A 441 12.70 -12.72 14.62
C GLY A 441 12.89 -12.59 16.13
N ASN A 442 11.81 -12.20 16.82
CA ASN A 442 11.88 -11.76 18.21
C ASN A 442 12.44 -12.81 19.19
N SER A 443 12.19 -14.10 19.00
CA SER A 443 12.58 -15.15 19.95
C SER A 443 14.03 -15.63 19.83
N PHE A 444 14.79 -15.17 18.83
CA PHE A 444 16.17 -15.62 18.68
C PHE A 444 17.07 -15.01 19.76
N ASN A 445 17.61 -15.85 20.65
CA ASN A 445 18.53 -15.45 21.70
C ASN A 445 19.63 -16.49 21.95
N GLN A 446 20.04 -17.19 20.88
CA GLN A 446 21.09 -18.20 20.94
C GLN A 446 22.47 -17.56 20.74
N PRO A 447 23.52 -18.06 21.40
CA PRO A 447 24.87 -17.54 21.20
C PRO A 447 25.30 -17.78 19.75
N ILE A 448 25.88 -16.75 19.13
CA ILE A 448 26.52 -16.86 17.82
C ILE A 448 27.98 -17.22 18.08
N LYS A 449 28.49 -18.28 17.45
CA LYS A 449 29.90 -18.67 17.50
C LYS A 449 30.59 -18.33 16.19
N LYS A 450 31.92 -18.36 16.21
CA LYS A 450 32.76 -18.28 15.00
C LYS A 450 32.28 -19.28 13.94
N ASN A 451 32.08 -18.78 12.72
CA ASN A 451 31.59 -19.53 11.53
C ASN A 451 30.11 -19.96 11.54
N ASP A 452 29.29 -19.53 12.51
CA ASP A 452 27.84 -19.78 12.45
C ASP A 452 27.13 -18.89 11.42
N LEU A 453 27.62 -17.65 11.26
CA LEU A 453 27.15 -16.72 10.23
C LEU A 453 27.92 -16.96 8.90
N PRO A 454 27.25 -16.85 7.74
CA PRO A 454 27.88 -17.11 6.46
C PRO A 454 28.88 -16.01 6.07
N PRO A 455 29.95 -16.36 5.33
CA PRO A 455 31.07 -15.44 5.06
C PRO A 455 30.72 -14.23 4.18
N ASN A 456 29.65 -14.27 3.37
CA ASN A 456 29.24 -13.15 2.50
C ASN A 456 28.12 -12.27 3.10
N LEU A 457 27.80 -12.45 4.38
CA LEU A 457 26.73 -11.71 5.06
C LEU A 457 27.06 -10.23 5.17
N LYS A 458 26.29 -9.38 4.49
CA LYS A 458 26.43 -7.91 4.53
C LYS A 458 25.57 -7.27 5.61
N LYS A 459 24.42 -7.85 5.91
CA LYS A 459 23.48 -7.30 6.90
C LYS A 459 22.84 -8.38 7.75
N VAL A 460 22.88 -8.17 9.06
CA VAL A 460 22.17 -8.98 10.04
C VAL A 460 21.31 -8.11 10.94
N ILE A 461 20.06 -8.54 11.14
CA ILE A 461 19.14 -7.91 12.07
C ILE A 461 18.80 -8.90 13.17
N PHE A 462 19.10 -8.52 14.41
CA PHE A 462 18.59 -9.19 15.59
C PHE A 462 17.42 -8.38 16.14
N SER A 463 16.27 -9.03 16.28
CA SER A 463 15.07 -8.40 16.83
C SER A 463 15.03 -8.53 18.35
N ASN A 464 13.85 -8.26 18.94
CA ASN A 464 13.72 -7.89 20.33
C ASN A 464 14.58 -8.75 21.28
N CYS A 465 14.44 -10.08 21.40
CA CYS A 465 15.01 -10.86 22.54
C CYS A 465 16.52 -11.11 22.51
N PHE A 466 17.24 -10.65 21.51
CA PHE A 466 18.67 -10.92 21.44
C PHE A 466 19.47 -10.13 22.48
N THR A 467 20.10 -10.85 23.41
CA THR A 467 20.93 -10.30 24.50
C THR A 467 22.25 -11.06 24.67
N GLN A 468 22.64 -11.92 23.72
CA GLN A 468 23.86 -12.71 23.80
C GLN A 468 25.10 -11.87 23.46
N PRO A 469 26.26 -12.13 24.07
CA PRO A 469 27.51 -11.48 23.70
C PRO A 469 27.86 -11.66 22.22
N LEU A 470 28.38 -10.61 21.60
CA LEU A 470 28.93 -10.62 20.25
C LEU A 470 30.41 -10.22 20.33
N PHE A 471 31.29 -11.12 19.89
CA PHE A 471 32.73 -10.87 19.76
C PHE A 471 33.10 -10.66 18.28
N GLN A 472 34.19 -9.93 18.03
CA GLN A 472 34.64 -9.60 16.69
C GLN A 472 34.82 -10.83 15.79
N ASP A 473 35.35 -11.93 16.32
CA ASP A 473 35.63 -13.16 15.56
C ASP A 473 34.38 -14.00 15.27
N HIS A 474 33.22 -13.64 15.84
CA HIS A 474 31.92 -14.24 15.55
C HIS A 474 31.25 -13.67 14.30
N LEU A 475 31.64 -12.45 13.88
CA LEU A 475 31.04 -11.76 12.75
C LEU A 475 31.90 -11.91 11.49
N PRO A 476 31.30 -12.12 10.31
CA PRO A 476 32.05 -12.21 9.06
C PRO A 476 32.62 -10.84 8.68
N GLN A 477 33.80 -10.85 8.04
CA GLN A 477 34.47 -9.61 7.61
C GLN A 477 33.65 -8.76 6.63
N SER A 478 32.79 -9.42 5.84
CA SER A 478 31.89 -8.77 4.88
C SER A 478 30.71 -8.02 5.52
N LEU A 479 30.51 -8.12 6.83
CA LEU A 479 29.39 -7.49 7.50
C LEU A 479 29.51 -5.97 7.47
N GLU A 480 28.51 -5.30 6.91
CA GLU A 480 28.45 -3.85 6.77
C GLU A 480 27.46 -3.23 7.77
N THR A 481 26.35 -3.92 8.06
CA THR A 481 25.29 -3.41 8.93
C THR A 481 24.86 -4.45 9.96
N LEU A 482 24.94 -4.05 11.23
CA LEU A 482 24.44 -4.80 12.37
C LEU A 482 23.30 -4.01 13.03
N VAL A 483 22.09 -4.58 13.03
CA VAL A 483 20.94 -4.02 13.75
C VAL A 483 20.70 -4.82 15.02
N LEU A 484 20.69 -4.12 16.16
CA LEU A 484 20.46 -4.68 17.48
C LEU A 484 19.23 -4.05 18.13
N PRO A 485 18.50 -4.78 18.99
CA PRO A 485 17.35 -4.24 19.71
C PRO A 485 17.79 -3.15 20.70
N THR A 486 16.89 -2.24 21.04
CA THR A 486 17.21 -1.13 21.97
C THR A 486 17.67 -1.62 23.35
N ARG A 487 17.18 -2.79 23.76
CA ARG A 487 17.55 -3.46 25.01
C ARG A 487 18.91 -4.16 25.00
N TYR A 488 19.65 -4.19 23.89
CA TYR A 488 21.01 -4.72 23.89
C TYR A 488 21.95 -3.76 24.65
N LYS A 489 22.46 -4.22 25.80
CA LYS A 489 23.28 -3.44 26.75
C LYS A 489 24.73 -3.92 26.86
N LEU A 490 25.07 -5.08 26.30
CA LEU A 490 26.43 -5.61 26.39
C LEU A 490 27.42 -4.75 25.59
N PRO A 491 28.70 -4.71 25.99
CA PRO A 491 29.73 -4.05 25.22
C PRO A 491 29.86 -4.68 23.82
N LEU A 492 30.24 -3.86 22.85
CA LEU A 492 30.47 -4.26 21.47
C LEU A 492 31.92 -3.95 21.13
N ASP A 493 32.72 -4.99 20.96
CA ASP A 493 34.07 -4.88 20.41
C ASP A 493 34.02 -5.32 18.94
N LEU A 494 33.72 -4.35 18.07
CA LEU A 494 33.41 -4.58 16.65
C LEU A 494 34.35 -3.78 15.74
N PRO A 495 34.67 -4.30 14.54
CA PRO A 495 35.40 -3.55 13.53
C PRO A 495 34.73 -2.22 13.19
N SER A 496 35.54 -1.17 12.96
CA SER A 496 35.08 0.20 12.73
C SER A 496 34.27 0.39 11.45
N HIS A 497 34.37 -0.52 10.48
CA HIS A 497 33.60 -0.47 9.24
C HIS A 497 32.13 -0.91 9.41
N ILE A 498 31.78 -1.56 10.53
CA ILE A 498 30.42 -2.05 10.77
C ILE A 498 29.54 -0.91 11.27
N LYS A 499 28.50 -0.58 10.49
CA LYS A 499 27.46 0.34 10.93
C LYS A 499 26.52 -0.34 11.91
N VAL A 500 26.59 0.05 13.17
CA VAL A 500 25.66 -0.43 14.21
C VAL A 500 24.44 0.49 14.30
N ILE A 501 23.25 -0.10 14.25
CA ILE A 501 21.98 0.60 14.42
C ILE A 501 21.25 -0.01 15.61
N LYS A 502 20.86 0.82 16.58
CA LYS A 502 19.94 0.42 17.65
C LYS A 502 18.53 0.80 17.26
N GLY A 503 17.63 -0.15 17.28
CA GLY A 503 16.23 0.10 16.99
C GLY A 503 15.39 -1.16 17.17
N ASP A 504 14.19 -0.98 17.71
CA ASP A 504 13.22 -2.05 17.76
C ASP A 504 12.59 -2.16 16.36
N THR A 505 12.77 -3.32 15.74
CA THR A 505 12.14 -3.62 14.44
C THR A 505 10.73 -4.16 14.68
N PHE A 506 9.82 -3.83 13.77
CA PHE A 506 8.37 -4.07 13.87
C PHE A 506 7.97 -5.54 13.97
#